data_AF-A0A7C2ACF2-F1
#
_entry.id   AF-A0A7C2ACF2-F1
#
_cell.length_a   1.000
_cell.length_b   1.000
_cell.length_c   1.000
_cell.angle_alpha   90.00
_cell.angle_beta   90.00
_cell.angle_gamma   90.00
#
_symmetry.space_group_name_H-M   'P 1'
#
loop_
_entity.id
_entity.type
_entity.pdbx_description
1 polymer ?
#
loop_
_entity_poly.entity_id
_entity_poly.type
_entity_poly.pdbx_seq_one_letter_code
_entity_poly.pdbx_strand_id
1 'polypeptide(L)'
;MLDYTEKIIEEVKTKNPTEIEFHQAVEEMLESLDVVLKRHHEYRSAKILERITEPERIIIFRVPWMDDQGEIQVNRGFRIEMNSAIGPYKGGLRFHPSVNLGILKFLAFEQVFKNSLTTLPMGGGKGGSDFGPKGKSDNEVMRFCQSFMTELFRHIGSNTDVPAGDIGVGTREIGYLFGQYKRLKNEFTGVLTGKGLYWGGSLIRPEATGYGAVYFMKEM
;
A
#
# COMPACT_ATOMS: atom_id res chain seq x y z
N MET A 1 -8.45 27.62 22.37
CA MET A 1 -8.54 27.37 20.91
C MET A 1 -7.66 26.16 20.64
N LEU A 2 -8.19 25.11 20.02
CA LEU A 2 -7.40 23.94 19.64
C LEU A 2 -6.21 24.36 18.78
N ASP A 3 -5.05 23.74 19.00
CA ASP A 3 -3.89 23.88 18.13
C ASP A 3 -4.23 23.42 16.70
N TYR A 4 -3.49 23.90 15.70
CA TYR A 4 -3.78 23.61 14.30
C TYR A 4 -3.76 22.10 14.00
N THR A 5 -2.80 21.37 14.57
CA THR A 5 -2.68 19.91 14.44
C THR A 5 -3.83 19.17 15.13
N GLU A 6 -4.23 19.59 16.33
CA GLU A 6 -5.37 19.01 17.07
C GLU A 6 -6.67 19.10 16.27
N LYS A 7 -6.92 20.22 15.60
CA LYS A 7 -8.10 20.37 14.73
C LYS A 7 -8.12 19.36 13.60
N ILE A 8 -6.96 19.12 12.97
CA ILE A 8 -6.85 18.17 11.86
C ILE A 8 -7.05 16.74 12.37
N ILE A 9 -6.48 16.38 13.52
CA ILE A 9 -6.68 15.07 14.15
C ILE A 9 -8.18 14.84 14.41
N GLU A 10 -8.89 15.82 14.97
CA GLU A 10 -10.34 15.72 15.21
C GLU A 10 -11.15 15.61 13.91
N GLU A 11 -10.77 16.34 12.85
CA GLU A 11 -11.39 16.20 11.53
C GLU A 11 -11.18 14.79 10.94
N VAL A 12 -9.97 14.25 11.07
CA VAL A 12 -9.63 12.89 10.62
C VAL A 12 -10.47 11.85 11.37
N LYS A 13 -10.57 11.95 12.69
CA LYS A 13 -11.40 11.06 13.52
C LYS A 13 -12.86 11.14 13.17
N THR A 14 -13.37 12.36 12.95
CA THR A 14 -14.78 12.58 12.60
C THR A 14 -15.13 11.94 11.26
N LYS A 15 -14.24 12.04 10.27
CA LYS A 15 -14.46 11.43 8.95
C LYS A 15 -14.27 9.91 8.95
N ASN A 16 -13.45 9.37 9.85
CA ASN A 16 -13.01 7.97 9.84
C ASN A 16 -13.25 7.24 11.18
N PRO A 17 -14.44 7.33 11.78
CA PRO A 17 -14.66 7.05 13.21
C PRO A 17 -14.23 5.67 13.71
N THR A 18 -14.13 4.67 12.83
CA THR A 18 -13.80 3.29 13.17
C THR A 18 -12.37 2.86 12.79
N GLU A 19 -11.53 3.77 12.30
CA GLU A 19 -10.20 3.46 11.76
C GLU A 19 -9.09 3.77 12.77
N ILE A 20 -9.10 3.05 13.90
CA ILE A 20 -8.24 3.34 15.05
C ILE A 20 -6.74 3.31 14.72
N GLU A 21 -6.30 2.38 13.87
CA GLU A 21 -4.89 2.28 13.45
C GLU A 21 -4.49 3.49 12.60
N PHE A 22 -5.42 4.00 11.79
CA PHE A 22 -5.19 5.19 10.97
C PHE A 22 -5.11 6.45 11.83
N HIS A 23 -5.98 6.56 12.85
CA HIS A 23 -5.92 7.66 13.82
C HIS A 23 -4.56 7.73 14.50
N GLN A 24 -4.08 6.59 15.03
CA GLN A 24 -2.80 6.52 15.73
C GLN A 24 -1.66 7.04 14.86
N ALA A 25 -1.53 6.58 13.62
CA ALA A 25 -0.43 7.02 12.76
C ALA A 25 -0.52 8.50 12.38
N VAL A 26 -1.73 9.04 12.19
CA VAL A 26 -1.90 10.48 11.94
C VAL A 26 -1.50 11.28 13.18
N GLU A 27 -1.91 10.86 14.37
CA GLU A 27 -1.57 11.53 15.63
C GLU A 27 -0.04 11.57 15.84
N GLU A 28 0.62 10.42 15.82
CA GLU A 28 2.08 10.31 16.04
C GLU A 28 2.88 11.17 15.03
N MET A 29 2.43 11.22 13.77
CA MET A 29 3.06 12.00 12.72
C MET A 29 2.83 13.51 12.94
N LEU A 30 1.60 13.94 13.21
CA LEU A 30 1.26 15.36 13.39
C LEU A 30 1.91 15.95 14.65
N GLU A 31 2.00 15.18 15.73
CA GLU A 31 2.74 15.59 16.94
C GLU A 31 4.21 15.88 16.62
N SER A 32 4.85 15.05 15.80
CA SER A 32 6.24 15.22 15.39
C SER A 32 6.45 16.45 14.47
N LEU A 33 5.42 16.87 13.73
CA LEU A 33 5.51 18.01 12.80
C LEU A 33 5.23 19.38 13.42
N ASP A 34 4.73 19.46 14.66
CA ASP A 34 4.34 20.73 15.28
C ASP A 34 5.48 21.77 15.26
N VAL A 35 6.70 21.34 15.57
CA VAL A 35 7.91 22.20 15.54
C VAL A 35 8.14 22.82 14.16
N VAL A 36 7.98 22.02 13.10
CA VAL A 36 8.17 22.47 11.72
C VAL A 36 7.06 23.43 11.32
N LEU A 37 5.81 23.13 11.66
CA LEU A 37 4.64 23.92 11.30
C LEU A 37 4.60 25.28 12.01
N LYS A 38 5.23 25.40 13.19
CA LYS A 38 5.41 26.69 13.87
C LYS A 38 6.42 27.59 13.14
N ARG A 39 7.43 27.01 12.50
CA ARG A 39 8.48 27.73 11.76
C ARG A 39 8.12 28.02 10.30
N HIS A 40 7.32 27.15 9.68
CA HIS A 40 6.98 27.18 8.27
C HIS A 40 5.48 27.36 8.06
N HIS A 41 5.04 28.62 8.05
CA HIS A 41 3.63 28.99 7.95
C HIS A 41 3.02 28.62 6.60
N GLU A 42 3.84 28.56 5.55
CA GLU A 42 3.45 28.22 4.19
C GLU A 42 2.75 26.86 4.10
N TYR A 43 3.12 25.88 4.94
CA TYR A 43 2.47 24.58 4.98
C TYR A 43 1.04 24.65 5.51
N ARG A 44 0.78 25.56 6.45
CA ARG A 44 -0.58 25.82 6.97
C ARG A 44 -1.41 26.57 5.94
N SER A 45 -0.85 27.61 5.33
CA SER A 45 -1.54 28.40 4.29
C SER A 45 -1.94 27.55 3.09
N ALA A 46 -1.08 26.61 2.69
CA ALA A 46 -1.35 25.69 1.60
C ALA A 46 -2.17 24.44 2.01
N LYS A 47 -2.63 24.35 3.27
CA LYS A 47 -3.39 23.22 3.81
C LYS A 47 -2.74 21.87 3.51
N ILE A 48 -1.44 21.76 3.80
CA ILE A 48 -0.66 20.56 3.44
C ILE A 48 -1.08 19.37 4.28
N LEU A 49 -1.29 19.57 5.59
CA LEU A 49 -1.68 18.48 6.47
C LEU A 49 -3.07 17.94 6.13
N GLU A 50 -4.04 18.81 5.90
CA GLU A 50 -5.41 18.42 5.53
C GLU A 50 -5.42 17.57 4.26
N ARG A 51 -4.56 17.92 3.29
CA ARG A 51 -4.43 17.18 2.02
C ARG A 51 -3.66 15.88 2.17
N ILE A 52 -2.59 15.84 2.97
CA ILE A 52 -1.76 14.64 3.10
C ILE A 52 -2.40 13.57 4.01
N THR A 53 -3.33 13.96 4.89
CA THR A 53 -4.12 13.01 5.71
C THR A 53 -5.33 12.45 4.98
N GLU A 54 -5.68 12.96 3.80
CA GLU A 54 -6.75 12.44 2.97
C GLU A 54 -6.13 11.67 1.78
N PRO A 55 -6.43 10.37 1.59
CA PRO A 55 -5.88 9.64 0.46
C PRO A 55 -6.32 10.27 -0.87
N GLU A 56 -5.41 10.40 -1.85
CA GLU A 56 -5.76 10.87 -3.19
C GLU A 56 -6.83 9.99 -3.85
N ARG A 57 -6.78 8.67 -3.62
CA ARG A 57 -7.79 7.73 -4.09
C ARG A 57 -7.87 6.45 -3.25
N ILE A 58 -9.08 5.96 -3.01
CA ILE A 58 -9.35 4.65 -2.41
C ILE A 58 -10.23 3.83 -3.34
N ILE A 59 -9.82 2.60 -3.61
CA ILE A 59 -10.54 1.64 -4.44
C ILE A 59 -10.85 0.42 -3.58
N ILE A 60 -12.14 0.09 -3.46
CA ILE A 60 -12.64 -1.10 -2.77
C ILE A 60 -13.45 -1.91 -3.77
N PHE A 61 -13.16 -3.20 -3.89
CA PHE A 61 -13.75 -4.02 -4.92
C PHE A 61 -14.01 -5.46 -4.46
N ARG A 62 -14.92 -6.13 -5.14
CA ARG A 62 -15.25 -7.53 -4.90
C ARG A 62 -14.29 -8.45 -5.66
N VAL A 63 -13.87 -9.54 -5.03
CA VAL A 63 -12.97 -10.55 -5.61
C VAL A 63 -13.63 -11.92 -5.52
N PRO A 64 -14.46 -12.31 -6.51
CA PRO A 64 -15.06 -13.64 -6.56
C PRO A 64 -14.07 -14.66 -7.16
N TRP A 65 -13.95 -15.85 -6.58
CA TRP A 65 -13.08 -16.91 -7.08
C TRP A 65 -13.67 -18.28 -6.72
N MET A 66 -13.15 -19.36 -7.32
CA MET A 66 -13.62 -20.72 -7.08
C MET A 66 -12.54 -21.52 -6.36
N ASP A 67 -12.89 -22.24 -5.30
CA ASP A 67 -11.96 -23.11 -4.58
C ASP A 67 -11.75 -24.47 -5.30
N ASP A 68 -10.93 -25.33 -4.72
CA ASP A 68 -10.63 -26.64 -5.32
C ASP A 68 -11.81 -27.63 -5.25
N GLN A 69 -12.84 -27.33 -4.45
CA GLN A 69 -14.07 -28.12 -4.38
C GLN A 69 -15.13 -27.62 -5.38
N GLY A 70 -14.87 -26.51 -6.07
CA GLY A 70 -15.79 -25.90 -7.01
C GLY A 70 -16.75 -24.88 -6.37
N GLU A 71 -16.57 -24.58 -5.08
CA GLU A 71 -17.41 -23.61 -4.37
C GLU A 71 -16.95 -22.18 -4.65
N ILE A 72 -17.94 -21.27 -4.76
CA ILE A 72 -17.69 -19.86 -5.02
C ILE A 72 -17.38 -19.15 -3.71
N GLN A 73 -16.20 -18.56 -3.65
CA GLN A 73 -15.71 -17.75 -2.54
C GLN A 73 -15.73 -16.27 -2.93
N VAL A 74 -15.96 -15.39 -1.96
CA VAL A 74 -15.98 -13.94 -2.18
C VAL A 74 -15.16 -13.23 -1.11
N ASN A 75 -14.18 -12.46 -1.56
CA ASN A 75 -13.33 -11.63 -0.71
C ASN A 75 -13.42 -10.16 -1.11
N ARG A 76 -12.96 -9.28 -0.23
CA ARG A 76 -12.85 -7.85 -0.50
C ARG A 76 -11.41 -7.51 -0.87
N GLY A 77 -11.23 -6.79 -1.98
CA GLY A 77 -9.98 -6.21 -2.42
C GLY A 77 -9.92 -4.71 -2.14
N PHE A 78 -8.70 -4.21 -1.92
CA PHE A 78 -8.44 -2.82 -1.60
C PHE A 78 -7.19 -2.30 -2.32
N ARG A 79 -7.23 -1.05 -2.76
CA ARG A 79 -6.04 -0.25 -3.10
C ARG A 79 -6.22 1.19 -2.64
N ILE A 80 -5.32 1.64 -1.77
CA ILE A 80 -5.22 2.99 -1.24
C ILE A 80 -4.01 3.63 -1.92
N GLU A 81 -4.28 4.62 -2.74
CA GLU A 81 -3.31 5.46 -3.42
C GLU A 81 -3.22 6.76 -2.62
N MET A 82 -2.27 6.81 -1.69
CA MET A 82 -2.26 7.81 -0.62
C MET A 82 -1.76 9.16 -1.11
N ASN A 83 -0.58 9.18 -1.72
CA ASN A 83 0.04 10.42 -2.19
C ASN A 83 0.99 10.15 -3.35
N SER A 84 0.93 10.97 -4.40
CA SER A 84 1.76 10.85 -5.61
C SER A 84 2.74 12.01 -5.82
N ALA A 85 2.92 12.88 -4.81
CA ALA A 85 3.66 14.14 -4.98
C ALA A 85 5.12 13.98 -5.43
N ILE A 86 5.77 12.87 -5.08
CA ILE A 86 7.18 12.60 -5.42
C ILE A 86 7.37 11.45 -6.41
N GLY A 87 6.29 10.90 -6.99
CA GLY A 87 6.35 9.81 -7.95
C GLY A 87 5.12 8.91 -7.92
N PRO A 88 5.11 7.81 -8.70
CA PRO A 88 4.01 6.85 -8.72
C PRO A 88 3.72 6.30 -7.33
N TYR A 89 2.46 5.95 -7.04
CA TYR A 89 2.12 5.32 -5.77
C TYR A 89 2.94 4.04 -5.59
N LYS A 90 3.46 3.82 -4.39
CA LYS A 90 4.32 2.68 -4.13
C LYS A 90 4.01 2.07 -2.77
N GLY A 91 3.67 0.78 -2.79
CA GLY A 91 3.63 -0.03 -1.58
C GLY A 91 2.92 -1.37 -1.75
N GLY A 92 3.17 -2.25 -0.78
CA GLY A 92 2.82 -3.67 -0.84
C GLY A 92 1.33 -3.99 -0.86
N LEU A 93 1.03 -5.23 -1.24
CA LEU A 93 -0.27 -5.89 -1.14
C LEU A 93 -0.23 -6.89 0.02
N ARG A 94 -1.19 -6.83 0.94
CA ARG A 94 -1.31 -7.76 2.07
C ARG A 94 -2.52 -8.67 1.91
N PHE A 95 -2.32 -9.99 1.94
CA PHE A 95 -3.39 -10.97 1.96
C PHE A 95 -3.45 -11.62 3.34
N HIS A 96 -4.37 -11.14 4.17
CA HIS A 96 -4.55 -11.65 5.53
C HIS A 96 -5.98 -11.45 6.01
N PRO A 97 -6.59 -12.40 6.76
CA PRO A 97 -7.97 -12.30 7.24
C PRO A 97 -8.29 -11.07 8.09
N SER A 98 -7.28 -10.44 8.70
CA SER A 98 -7.45 -9.23 9.50
C SER A 98 -7.48 -7.94 8.66
N VAL A 99 -7.21 -7.99 7.36
CA VAL A 99 -7.13 -6.79 6.50
C VAL A 99 -8.49 -6.07 6.46
N ASN A 100 -8.46 -4.77 6.75
CA ASN A 100 -9.60 -3.86 6.60
C ASN A 100 -9.11 -2.50 6.08
N LEU A 101 -10.05 -1.57 5.83
CA LEU A 101 -9.71 -0.24 5.29
C LEU A 101 -8.82 0.58 6.23
N GLY A 102 -9.11 0.61 7.54
CA GLY A 102 -8.34 1.35 8.54
C GLY A 102 -6.88 0.92 8.59
N ILE A 103 -6.63 -0.40 8.67
CA ILE A 103 -5.27 -0.98 8.65
C ILE A 103 -4.53 -0.61 7.36
N LEU A 104 -5.20 -0.65 6.20
CA LEU A 104 -4.54 -0.34 4.93
C LEU A 104 -4.29 1.15 4.74
N LYS A 105 -5.17 2.03 5.24
CA LYS A 105 -4.94 3.48 5.25
C LYS A 105 -3.79 3.86 6.18
N PHE A 106 -3.76 3.28 7.38
CA PHE A 106 -2.62 3.35 8.30
C PHE A 106 -1.30 3.05 7.58
N LEU A 107 -1.21 1.85 6.99
CA LEU A 107 0.01 1.42 6.30
C LEU A 107 0.33 2.28 5.07
N ALA A 108 -0.68 2.77 4.34
CA ALA A 108 -0.48 3.62 3.17
C ALA A 108 0.04 5.00 3.55
N PHE A 109 -0.44 5.56 4.66
CA PHE A 109 0.01 6.85 5.20
C PHE A 109 1.48 6.80 5.63
N GLU A 110 1.87 5.81 6.44
CA GLU A 110 3.28 5.62 6.79
C GLU A 110 4.18 5.41 5.56
N GLN A 111 3.65 4.71 4.55
CA GLN A 111 4.39 4.43 3.32
C GLN A 111 4.77 5.70 2.56
N VAL A 112 3.99 6.79 2.64
CA VAL A 112 4.32 8.10 2.05
C VAL A 112 5.65 8.61 2.61
N PHE A 113 5.75 8.70 3.94
CA PHE A 113 6.93 9.25 4.61
C PHE A 113 8.13 8.31 4.50
N LYS A 114 7.89 7.00 4.68
CA LYS A 114 8.93 5.98 4.49
C LYS A 114 9.57 6.07 3.10
N ASN A 115 8.77 6.19 2.05
CA ASN A 115 9.29 6.27 0.69
C ASN A 115 10.01 7.59 0.43
N SER A 116 9.49 8.71 0.95
CA SER A 116 10.16 10.02 0.87
C SER A 116 11.58 9.99 1.44
N LEU A 117 11.78 9.32 2.58
CA LEU A 117 13.09 9.18 3.22
C LEU A 117 14.13 8.40 2.41
N THR A 118 13.71 7.62 1.39
CA THR A 118 14.65 6.87 0.55
C THR A 118 15.37 7.74 -0.48
N THR A 119 14.96 9.00 -0.66
CA THR A 119 15.42 9.93 -1.72
C THR A 119 15.07 9.51 -3.15
N LEU A 120 14.34 8.41 -3.32
CA LEU A 120 13.88 7.91 -4.62
C LEU A 120 12.50 8.47 -4.98
N PRO A 121 12.16 8.58 -6.28
CA PRO A 121 10.90 9.15 -6.73
C PRO A 121 9.73 8.16 -6.57
N MET A 122 9.26 7.97 -5.34
CA MET A 122 8.20 7.02 -4.99
C MET A 122 7.15 7.68 -4.10
N GLY A 123 5.91 7.80 -4.59
CA GLY A 123 4.76 8.16 -3.77
C GLY A 123 4.42 7.08 -2.75
N GLY A 124 3.31 7.22 -2.03
CA GLY A 124 2.85 6.25 -1.03
C GLY A 124 1.55 5.58 -1.41
N GLY A 125 1.44 4.27 -1.16
CA GLY A 125 0.20 3.53 -1.31
C GLY A 125 0.24 2.19 -0.60
N LYS A 126 -0.91 1.54 -0.45
CA LYS A 126 -1.02 0.17 0.10
C LYS A 126 -2.24 -0.51 -0.46
N GLY A 127 -2.26 -1.83 -0.46
CA GLY A 127 -3.48 -2.57 -0.82
C GLY A 127 -3.47 -3.96 -0.23
N GLY A 128 -4.44 -4.75 -0.63
CA GLY A 128 -4.57 -6.10 -0.11
C GLY A 128 -5.97 -6.65 -0.19
N SER A 129 -6.19 -7.72 0.55
CA SER A 129 -7.48 -8.38 0.68
C SER A 129 -7.59 -9.09 2.02
N ASP A 130 -8.83 -9.26 2.49
CA ASP A 130 -9.19 -10.15 3.59
C ASP A 130 -9.01 -11.65 3.26
N PHE A 131 -8.56 -11.99 2.06
CA PHE A 131 -8.14 -13.33 1.67
C PHE A 131 -6.93 -13.81 2.49
N GLY A 132 -7.04 -15.00 3.09
CA GLY A 132 -5.95 -15.67 3.79
C GLY A 132 -5.34 -16.83 2.96
N PRO A 133 -4.07 -16.75 2.54
CA PRO A 133 -3.45 -17.80 1.72
C PRO A 133 -3.05 -19.06 2.49
N LYS A 134 -3.08 -19.03 3.84
CA LYS A 134 -2.71 -20.18 4.67
C LYS A 134 -3.71 -21.32 4.47
N GLY A 135 -3.20 -22.51 4.18
CA GLY A 135 -4.01 -23.71 3.93
C GLY A 135 -4.70 -23.73 2.56
N LYS A 136 -4.35 -22.81 1.65
CA LYS A 136 -4.84 -22.80 0.27
C LYS A 136 -3.85 -23.49 -0.66
N SER A 137 -4.36 -24.18 -1.67
CA SER A 137 -3.52 -24.75 -2.72
C SER A 137 -2.91 -23.67 -3.62
N ASP A 138 -1.86 -24.01 -4.37
CA ASP A 138 -1.28 -23.10 -5.35
C ASP A 138 -2.30 -22.66 -6.41
N ASN A 139 -3.24 -23.55 -6.76
CA ASN A 139 -4.28 -23.25 -7.73
C ASN A 139 -5.32 -22.28 -7.20
N GLU A 140 -5.74 -22.44 -5.94
CA GLU A 140 -6.64 -21.49 -5.27
C GLU A 140 -6.02 -20.10 -5.18
N VAL A 141 -4.76 -20.03 -4.75
CA VAL A 141 -4.03 -18.76 -4.67
C VAL A 141 -3.86 -18.13 -6.05
N MET A 142 -3.59 -18.93 -7.09
CA MET A 142 -3.51 -18.45 -8.47
C MET A 142 -4.85 -17.89 -8.95
N ARG A 143 -5.95 -18.62 -8.77
CA ARG A 143 -7.30 -18.17 -9.16
C ARG A 143 -7.71 -16.91 -8.42
N PHE A 144 -7.40 -16.83 -7.13
CA PHE A 144 -7.61 -15.61 -6.34
C PHE A 144 -6.80 -14.43 -6.89
N CYS A 145 -5.49 -14.59 -7.11
CA CYS A 145 -4.63 -13.54 -7.66
C CYS A 145 -5.11 -13.06 -9.04
N GLN A 146 -5.57 -13.99 -9.90
CA GLN A 146 -6.12 -13.65 -11.21
C GLN A 146 -7.42 -12.85 -11.09
N SER A 147 -8.33 -13.25 -10.20
CA SER A 147 -9.57 -12.51 -9.93
C SER A 147 -9.28 -11.12 -9.38
N PHE A 148 -8.36 -11.03 -8.40
CA PHE A 148 -7.92 -9.77 -7.79
C PHE A 148 -7.34 -8.81 -8.83
N MET A 149 -6.43 -9.29 -9.68
CA MET A 149 -5.79 -8.47 -10.71
C MET A 149 -6.76 -8.11 -11.86
N THR A 150 -7.82 -8.89 -12.09
CA THR A 150 -8.85 -8.56 -13.09
C THR A 150 -9.56 -7.25 -12.80
N GLU A 151 -9.61 -6.82 -11.53
CA GLU A 151 -10.01 -5.45 -11.21
C GLU A 151 -8.82 -4.50 -11.07
N LEU A 152 -7.79 -4.89 -10.31
CA LEU A 152 -6.68 -3.98 -9.98
C LEU A 152 -5.91 -3.43 -11.19
N PHE A 153 -5.79 -4.21 -12.28
CA PHE A 153 -4.94 -3.86 -13.43
C PHE A 153 -5.25 -2.51 -14.06
N ARG A 154 -6.51 -2.03 -13.97
CA ARG A 154 -6.93 -0.76 -14.59
C ARG A 154 -6.52 0.46 -13.77
N HIS A 155 -6.15 0.26 -12.51
CA HIS A 155 -5.79 1.31 -11.56
C HIS A 155 -4.27 1.45 -11.41
N ILE A 156 -3.50 0.41 -11.77
CA ILE A 156 -2.05 0.37 -11.61
C ILE A 156 -1.29 0.47 -12.95
N GLY A 157 -0.01 0.85 -12.88
CA GLY A 157 0.84 1.09 -14.05
C GLY A 157 2.23 1.53 -13.65
N SER A 158 3.23 1.34 -14.52
CA SER A 158 4.63 1.67 -14.20
C SER A 158 4.87 3.13 -13.80
N ASN A 159 4.03 4.06 -14.28
CA ASN A 159 4.08 5.48 -13.96
C ASN A 159 2.84 5.95 -13.18
N THR A 160 2.05 5.02 -12.64
CA THR A 160 0.82 5.34 -11.90
C THR A 160 0.91 4.78 -10.49
N ASP A 161 0.95 3.46 -10.36
CA ASP A 161 1.01 2.75 -9.09
C ASP A 161 1.77 1.43 -9.29
N VAL A 162 2.78 1.20 -8.44
CA VAL A 162 3.67 0.03 -8.51
C VAL A 162 3.58 -0.79 -7.21
N PRO A 163 2.65 -1.76 -7.13
CA PRO A 163 2.54 -2.61 -5.95
C PRO A 163 3.75 -3.53 -5.71
N ALA A 164 3.76 -4.18 -4.55
CA ALA A 164 4.80 -5.12 -4.11
C ALA A 164 4.21 -6.24 -3.24
N GLY A 165 5.05 -7.15 -2.78
CA GLY A 165 4.69 -8.11 -1.75
C GLY A 165 4.59 -7.50 -0.36
N ASP A 166 3.82 -8.14 0.52
CA ASP A 166 3.71 -7.91 1.96
C ASP A 166 3.27 -9.24 2.62
N ILE A 167 2.75 -9.24 3.84
CA ILE A 167 2.24 -10.44 4.51
C ILE A 167 1.21 -11.14 3.62
N GLY A 168 1.43 -12.42 3.35
CA GLY A 168 0.57 -13.24 2.48
C GLY A 168 0.78 -13.03 0.98
N VAL A 169 1.67 -12.14 0.55
CA VAL A 169 2.01 -11.90 -0.86
C VAL A 169 3.52 -11.99 -1.06
N GLY A 170 4.00 -13.19 -1.34
CA GLY A 170 5.39 -13.47 -1.68
C GLY A 170 5.66 -13.43 -3.18
N THR A 171 6.82 -13.95 -3.59
CA THR A 171 7.20 -14.02 -5.01
C THR A 171 6.24 -14.88 -5.84
N ARG A 172 5.62 -15.91 -5.24
CA ARG A 172 4.60 -16.76 -5.88
C ARG A 172 3.38 -15.93 -6.30
N GLU A 173 2.78 -15.21 -5.36
CA GLU A 173 1.62 -14.34 -5.61
C GLU A 173 1.97 -13.23 -6.58
N ILE A 174 3.14 -12.59 -6.44
CA ILE A 174 3.61 -11.58 -7.40
C ILE A 174 3.73 -12.17 -8.82
N GLY A 175 4.16 -13.43 -8.96
CA GLY A 175 4.18 -14.13 -10.24
C GLY A 175 2.79 -14.26 -10.87
N TYR A 176 1.81 -14.74 -10.09
CA TYR A 176 0.43 -14.88 -10.57
C TYR A 176 -0.22 -13.52 -10.90
N LEU A 177 -0.02 -12.52 -10.05
CA LEU A 177 -0.51 -11.15 -10.24
C LEU A 177 0.12 -10.51 -11.49
N PHE A 178 1.44 -10.62 -11.66
CA PHE A 178 2.14 -10.08 -12.83
C PHE A 178 1.74 -10.80 -14.11
N GLY A 179 1.59 -12.13 -14.08
CA GLY A 179 1.11 -12.92 -15.21
C GLY A 179 -0.28 -12.47 -15.67
N GLN A 180 -1.22 -12.27 -14.74
CA GLN A 180 -2.55 -11.78 -15.07
C GLN A 180 -2.53 -10.33 -15.56
N TYR A 181 -1.73 -9.45 -14.95
CA TYR A 181 -1.57 -8.08 -15.42
C TYR A 181 -1.10 -8.04 -16.88
N LYS A 182 -0.03 -8.79 -17.19
CA LYS A 182 0.52 -8.90 -18.54
C LYS A 182 -0.51 -9.42 -19.54
N ARG A 183 -1.34 -10.39 -19.13
CA ARG A 183 -2.43 -10.92 -19.97
C ARG A 183 -3.49 -9.85 -20.28
N LEU A 184 -3.85 -9.03 -19.30
CA LEU A 184 -4.91 -8.02 -19.44
C LEU A 184 -4.45 -6.75 -20.15
N LYS A 185 -3.24 -6.27 -19.86
CA LYS A 185 -2.66 -5.06 -20.48
C LYS A 185 -1.89 -5.31 -21.77
N ASN A 186 -1.51 -6.56 -22.04
CA ASN A 186 -0.66 -6.94 -23.16
C ASN A 186 0.69 -6.20 -23.19
N GLU A 187 1.35 -6.06 -22.04
CA GLU A 187 2.65 -5.40 -21.92
C GLU A 187 3.54 -6.05 -20.85
N PHE A 188 4.86 -5.94 -21.05
CA PHE A 188 5.86 -6.36 -20.07
C PHE A 188 6.56 -5.12 -19.51
N THR A 189 6.17 -4.69 -18.30
CA THR A 189 6.61 -3.41 -17.71
C THR A 189 6.93 -3.53 -16.21
N GLY A 190 7.46 -2.47 -15.62
CA GLY A 190 7.80 -2.32 -14.20
C GLY A 190 6.62 -2.13 -13.25
N VAL A 191 5.42 -2.64 -13.57
CA VAL A 191 4.18 -2.46 -12.78
C VAL A 191 4.24 -3.10 -11.38
N LEU A 192 5.06 -4.13 -11.18
CA LEU A 192 5.23 -4.77 -9.89
C LEU A 192 6.72 -4.87 -9.55
N THR A 193 7.04 -4.53 -8.30
CA THR A 193 8.33 -4.86 -7.69
C THR A 193 8.25 -6.21 -6.99
N GLY A 194 9.40 -6.86 -6.86
CA GLY A 194 9.44 -8.18 -6.25
C GLY A 194 9.13 -9.33 -7.20
N LYS A 195 9.46 -9.11 -8.46
CA LYS A 195 9.46 -10.13 -9.50
C LYS A 195 10.59 -11.13 -9.26
N GLY A 196 10.48 -12.31 -9.85
CA GLY A 196 11.53 -13.32 -9.87
C GLY A 196 12.67 -12.90 -10.81
N LEU A 197 13.89 -13.38 -10.54
CA LEU A 197 15.11 -12.95 -11.22
C LEU A 197 15.00 -13.04 -12.75
N TYR A 198 14.48 -14.16 -13.26
CA TYR A 198 14.37 -14.42 -14.70
C TYR A 198 13.27 -13.63 -15.43
N TRP A 199 12.49 -12.81 -14.72
CA TRP A 199 11.40 -12.03 -15.31
C TRP A 199 11.29 -10.63 -14.71
N GLY A 200 12.45 -9.99 -14.52
CA GLY A 200 12.57 -8.57 -14.14
C GLY A 200 12.62 -8.31 -12.64
N GLY A 201 13.02 -9.32 -11.85
CA GLY A 201 13.40 -9.17 -10.45
C GLY A 201 14.78 -8.55 -10.28
N SER A 202 15.07 -8.06 -9.08
CA SER A 202 16.40 -7.55 -8.70
C SER A 202 17.08 -8.53 -7.76
N LEU A 203 18.39 -8.70 -7.91
CA LEU A 203 19.24 -9.26 -6.86
C LEU A 203 19.13 -8.40 -5.59
N ILE A 204 19.49 -8.96 -4.44
CA ILE A 204 19.42 -8.34 -3.12
C ILE A 204 17.98 -8.07 -2.61
N ARG A 205 16.95 -8.19 -3.44
CA ARG A 205 15.56 -7.95 -3.01
C ARG A 205 15.12 -8.81 -1.81
N PRO A 206 15.47 -10.11 -1.71
CA PRO A 206 15.17 -10.90 -0.51
C PRO A 206 15.84 -10.38 0.77
N GLU A 207 17.07 -9.88 0.66
CA GLU A 207 17.92 -9.45 1.78
C GLU A 207 17.72 -7.98 2.16
N ALA A 208 17.23 -7.15 1.24
CA ALA A 208 17.27 -5.69 1.29
C ALA A 208 16.77 -5.10 2.62
N THR A 209 15.62 -5.55 3.13
CA THR A 209 15.06 -5.03 4.39
C THR A 209 15.94 -5.37 5.59
N GLY A 210 16.45 -6.60 5.66
CA GLY A 210 17.31 -7.04 6.76
C GLY A 210 18.68 -6.36 6.74
N TYR A 211 19.29 -6.27 5.55
CA TYR A 211 20.56 -5.55 5.37
C TYR A 211 20.40 -4.07 5.69
N GLY A 212 19.32 -3.44 5.21
CA GLY A 212 19.04 -2.03 5.48
C GLY A 212 18.89 -1.72 6.97
N ALA A 213 18.23 -2.59 7.74
CA ALA A 213 18.12 -2.42 9.20
C ALA A 213 19.49 -2.46 9.89
N VAL A 214 20.37 -3.39 9.49
CA VAL A 214 21.73 -3.49 10.02
C VAL A 214 22.59 -2.30 9.61
N TYR A 215 22.50 -1.87 8.34
CA TYR A 215 23.21 -0.69 7.86
C TYR A 215 22.76 0.57 8.58
N PHE A 216 21.46 0.76 8.79
CA PHE A 216 20.95 1.91 9.55
C PHE A 216 21.48 1.89 10.99
N MET A 217 21.38 0.76 11.69
CA MET A 217 21.89 0.63 13.07
C MET A 217 23.40 0.90 13.17
N LYS A 218 24.19 0.53 12.15
CA LYS A 218 25.63 0.75 12.14
C LYS A 218 26.00 2.24 12.04
N GLU A 219 25.15 3.06 11.44
CA GLU A 219 25.37 4.49 11.21
C GLU A 219 24.69 5.39 12.26
N MET A 220 23.93 4.81 13.21
CA MET A 220 23.32 5.49 14.37
C MET A 220 24.32 5.71 15.50
#